data_AF-A0A660U4H1-F1
#
_entry.id   AF-A0A660U4H1-F1
#
_cell.length_a   1.000
_cell.length_b   1.000
_cell.length_c   1.000
_cell.angle_alpha   90.00
_cell.angle_beta   90.00
_cell.angle_gamma   90.00
#
_symmetry.space_group_name_H-M   'P 1'
#
loop_
_entity.id
_entity.type
_entity.pdbx_description
1 polymer ?
#
loop_
_entity_poly.entity_id
_entity_poly.type
_entity_poly.pdbx_seq_one_letter_code
_entity_poly.pdbx_strand_id
1 'polypeptide(L)'
;MRRKMIHLLIILIVTTISAISGYSQESVEQYLMKLKEPGVEDYIKLMYEGSHENKLLAAKKLTELKPDTPEAIDALIYGLQQGTIFVVRERGKVVNDFWDVRAQSAIALGEIGNPKVLPQLYLALRYDPDNYVRSQVAIAIGKIGKPESIYELARTIEISSPAGPDDIVIRACVEAIGEIGDKEGFVPLVEVIRGKYSRSVKLAARDALKKIKW
;
A
#
# COMPACT_ATOMS: atom_id res chain seq x y z
N MET A 1 -6.47 -52.02 18.76
CA MET A 1 -7.02 -51.23 19.88
C MET A 1 -6.26 -49.93 20.19
N ARG A 2 -4.92 -49.87 20.07
CA ARG A 2 -4.12 -48.66 20.42
C ARG A 2 -4.40 -47.40 19.57
N ARG A 3 -4.75 -47.50 18.28
CA ARG A 3 -5.07 -46.32 17.43
C ARG A 3 -6.37 -45.59 17.83
N LYS A 4 -7.37 -46.30 18.37
CA LYS A 4 -8.62 -45.67 18.83
C LYS A 4 -8.46 -44.91 20.15
N MET A 5 -7.55 -45.34 21.04
CA MET A 5 -7.24 -44.58 22.25
C MET A 5 -6.50 -43.28 21.97
N ILE A 6 -5.61 -43.25 20.97
CA ILE A 6 -4.86 -42.02 20.61
C ILE A 6 -5.81 -40.95 20.03
N HIS A 7 -6.78 -41.34 19.20
CA HIS A 7 -7.79 -40.40 18.71
C HIS A 7 -8.74 -39.91 19.82
N LEU A 8 -9.11 -40.75 20.78
CA LEU A 8 -9.90 -40.28 21.93
C LEU A 8 -9.12 -39.32 22.82
N LEU A 9 -7.80 -39.52 23.00
CA LEU A 9 -6.94 -38.63 23.79
C LEU A 9 -6.78 -37.25 23.13
N ILE A 10 -6.64 -37.20 21.80
CA ILE A 10 -6.52 -35.94 21.05
C ILE A 10 -7.83 -35.14 21.09
N ILE A 11 -8.98 -35.81 20.95
CA ILE A 11 -10.29 -35.14 21.04
C ILE A 11 -10.53 -34.61 22.47
N LEU A 12 -10.11 -35.34 23.51
CA LEU A 12 -10.23 -34.89 24.90
C LEU A 12 -9.32 -33.70 25.22
N ILE A 13 -8.12 -33.62 24.61
CA ILE A 13 -7.22 -32.46 24.73
C ILE A 13 -7.83 -31.25 24.00
N VAL A 14 -8.44 -31.44 22.83
CA VAL A 14 -9.11 -30.34 22.10
C VAL A 14 -10.36 -29.84 22.83
N THR A 15 -11.15 -30.71 23.47
CA THR A 15 -12.32 -30.27 24.23
C THR A 15 -11.99 -29.66 25.59
N THR A 16 -10.88 -30.07 26.23
CA THR A 16 -10.41 -29.45 27.48
C THR A 16 -9.70 -28.12 27.24
N ILE A 17 -9.00 -27.95 26.11
CA ILE A 17 -8.48 -26.63 25.69
C ILE A 17 -9.64 -25.67 25.38
N SER A 18 -10.72 -26.15 24.76
CA SER A 18 -11.93 -25.33 24.52
C SER A 18 -12.71 -24.97 25.80
N ALA A 19 -12.39 -25.58 26.95
CA ALA A 19 -13.13 -25.39 28.20
C ALA A 19 -12.36 -24.61 29.29
N ILE A 20 -11.10 -24.21 29.06
CA ILE A 20 -10.27 -23.50 30.06
C ILE A 20 -10.08 -22.00 29.76
N SER A 21 -10.55 -21.48 28.63
CA SER A 21 -10.51 -20.04 28.38
C SER A 21 -11.87 -19.46 28.02
N GLY A 22 -12.70 -19.29 29.04
CA GLY A 22 -13.65 -18.17 29.11
C GLY A 22 -12.95 -16.81 29.23
N TYR A 23 -11.78 -16.63 28.59
CA TYR A 23 -11.19 -15.33 28.33
C TYR A 23 -12.00 -14.74 27.18
N SER A 24 -12.74 -13.66 27.44
CA SER A 24 -13.06 -12.72 26.37
C SER A 24 -11.74 -12.45 25.64
N GLN A 25 -11.62 -12.83 24.36
CA GLN A 25 -10.50 -12.37 23.55
C GLN A 25 -10.57 -10.84 23.61
N GLU A 26 -9.65 -10.25 24.35
CA GLU A 26 -9.52 -8.81 24.42
C GLU A 26 -9.29 -8.33 22.98
N SER A 27 -10.11 -7.38 22.52
CA SER A 27 -9.94 -6.86 21.15
C SER A 27 -8.54 -6.25 21.04
N VAL A 28 -7.92 -6.33 19.86
CA VAL A 28 -6.56 -5.78 19.65
C VAL A 28 -6.53 -4.28 20.02
N GLU A 29 -7.65 -3.58 19.90
CA GLU A 29 -7.88 -2.21 20.36
C GLU A 29 -7.67 -2.03 21.87
N GLN A 30 -8.30 -2.89 22.68
CA GLN A 30 -8.20 -2.83 24.13
C GLN A 30 -6.78 -3.16 24.59
N TYR A 31 -6.12 -4.11 23.94
CA TYR A 31 -4.72 -4.43 24.19
C TYR A 31 -3.79 -3.23 23.93
N LEU A 32 -4.02 -2.46 22.87
CA LEU A 32 -3.18 -1.31 22.51
C LEU A 32 -3.43 -0.07 23.36
N MET A 33 -4.67 0.18 23.76
CA MET A 33 -4.97 1.25 24.72
C MET A 33 -4.27 1.05 26.07
N LYS A 34 -3.92 -0.20 26.40
CA LYS A 34 -3.19 -0.54 27.63
C LYS A 34 -1.68 -0.40 27.48
N LEU A 35 -1.14 -0.40 26.26
CA LEU A 35 0.29 -0.19 26.03
C LEU A 35 0.64 1.29 26.18
N LYS A 36 1.64 1.59 27.01
CA LYS A 36 2.17 2.96 27.14
C LYS A 36 2.82 3.45 25.84
N GLU A 37 3.56 2.56 25.16
CA GLU A 37 4.23 2.83 23.89
C GLU A 37 4.19 1.54 23.03
N PRO A 38 3.25 1.44 22.07
CA PRO A 38 3.18 0.29 21.16
C PRO A 38 4.40 0.20 20.24
N GLY A 39 4.87 -1.02 20.01
CA GLY A 39 5.99 -1.32 19.09
C GLY A 39 5.53 -1.51 17.64
N VAL A 40 6.49 -1.81 16.76
CA VAL A 40 6.23 -2.09 15.33
C VAL A 40 5.33 -3.32 15.17
N GLU A 41 5.58 -4.36 15.96
CA GLU A 41 4.85 -5.63 15.97
C GLU A 41 3.37 -5.43 16.32
N ASP A 42 3.07 -4.48 17.19
CA ASP A 42 1.71 -4.15 17.59
C ASP A 42 0.95 -3.48 16.44
N TYR A 43 1.61 -2.58 15.70
CA TYR A 43 1.03 -1.97 14.50
C TYR A 43 0.89 -2.97 13.35
N ILE A 44 1.83 -3.90 13.18
CA ILE A 44 1.69 -5.02 12.25
C ILE A 44 0.43 -5.83 12.59
N LYS A 45 0.23 -6.16 13.86
CA LYS A 45 -0.97 -6.88 14.31
C LYS A 45 -2.25 -6.10 13.99
N LEU A 46 -2.27 -4.78 14.22
CA LEU A 46 -3.41 -3.94 13.84
C LEU A 46 -3.70 -3.94 12.34
N MET A 47 -2.65 -3.94 11.50
CA MET A 47 -2.83 -3.98 10.06
C MET A 47 -3.63 -5.20 9.63
N TYR A 48 -3.43 -6.36 10.27
CA TYR A 48 -4.15 -7.59 9.92
C TYR A 48 -5.51 -7.71 10.62
N GLU A 49 -5.55 -7.46 11.94
CA GLU A 49 -6.69 -7.83 12.79
C GLU A 49 -7.60 -6.64 13.17
N GLY A 50 -7.13 -5.41 12.98
CA GLY A 50 -7.81 -4.21 13.45
C GLY A 50 -9.07 -3.82 12.67
N SER A 51 -9.87 -2.91 13.21
CA SER A 51 -10.91 -2.20 12.47
C SER A 51 -10.31 -1.31 11.37
N HIS A 52 -11.15 -0.68 10.55
CA HIS A 52 -10.73 0.32 9.56
C HIS A 52 -9.84 1.40 10.19
N GLU A 53 -10.29 1.99 11.29
CA GLU A 53 -9.59 3.06 12.01
C GLU A 53 -8.22 2.60 12.52
N ASN A 54 -8.14 1.37 13.04
CA ASN A 54 -6.88 0.81 13.52
C ASN A 54 -5.89 0.55 12.39
N LYS A 55 -6.36 0.01 11.26
CA LYS A 55 -5.51 -0.20 10.08
C LYS A 55 -4.94 1.13 9.59
N LEU A 56 -5.77 2.17 9.57
CA LEU A 56 -5.32 3.52 9.19
C LEU A 56 -4.30 4.07 10.19
N LEU A 57 -4.55 3.95 11.49
CA LEU A 57 -3.62 4.36 12.54
C LEU A 57 -2.28 3.63 12.42
N ALA A 58 -2.34 2.30 12.25
CA ALA A 58 -1.17 1.46 12.11
C ALA A 58 -0.35 1.84 10.86
N ALA A 59 -0.98 2.03 9.71
CA ALA A 59 -0.30 2.47 8.50
C ALA A 59 0.40 3.84 8.69
N LYS A 60 -0.25 4.80 9.39
CA LYS A 60 0.36 6.09 9.74
C LYS A 60 1.57 5.91 10.65
N LYS A 61 1.46 5.08 11.69
CA LYS A 61 2.57 4.83 12.62
C LYS A 61 3.74 4.10 11.98
N LEU A 62 3.47 3.13 11.11
CA LEU A 62 4.50 2.47 10.31
C LEU A 62 5.17 3.44 9.32
N THR A 63 4.46 4.47 8.83
CA THR A 63 5.06 5.55 8.02
C THR A 63 6.06 6.38 8.84
N GLU A 64 5.73 6.70 10.09
CA GLU A 64 6.62 7.46 11.00
C GLU A 64 7.85 6.65 11.39
N LEU A 65 7.66 5.36 11.69
CA LEU A 65 8.72 4.46 12.17
C LEU A 65 9.63 3.93 11.05
N LYS A 66 9.12 3.83 9.82
CA LYS A 66 9.81 3.31 8.63
C LYS A 66 10.56 1.99 8.86
N PRO A 67 9.92 0.95 9.45
CA PRO A 67 10.59 -0.32 9.68
C PRO A 67 10.88 -1.05 8.35
N ASP A 68 12.15 -1.25 8.02
CA ASP A 68 12.57 -2.06 6.86
C ASP A 68 12.70 -3.54 7.24
N THR A 69 11.58 -4.12 7.69
CA THR A 69 11.45 -5.54 8.02
C THR A 69 10.45 -6.21 7.09
N PRO A 70 10.67 -7.48 6.66
CA PRO A 70 9.73 -8.21 5.81
C PRO A 70 8.30 -8.20 6.36
N GLU A 71 8.12 -8.36 7.66
CA GLU A 71 6.82 -8.44 8.32
C GLU A 71 6.05 -7.11 8.23
N ALA A 72 6.73 -5.98 8.42
CA ALA A 72 6.12 -4.67 8.26
C ALA A 72 5.78 -4.35 6.80
N ILE A 73 6.67 -4.74 5.87
CA ILE A 73 6.43 -4.58 4.43
C ILE A 73 5.22 -5.40 4.00
N ASP A 74 5.12 -6.66 4.43
CA ASP A 74 4.00 -7.54 4.12
C ASP A 74 2.69 -7.01 4.71
N ALA A 75 2.73 -6.42 5.91
CA ALA A 75 1.57 -5.78 6.53
C ALA A 75 1.09 -4.54 5.75
N LEU A 76 2.03 -3.74 5.24
CA LEU A 76 1.71 -2.58 4.40
C LEU A 76 1.23 -2.99 3.00
N ILE A 77 1.78 -4.07 2.42
CA ILE A 77 1.23 -4.66 1.19
C ILE A 77 -0.20 -5.15 1.42
N TYR A 78 -0.47 -5.80 2.55
CA TYR A 78 -1.82 -6.18 2.94
C TYR A 78 -2.76 -4.97 3.06
N GLY A 79 -2.27 -3.85 3.61
CA GLY A 79 -2.96 -2.57 3.66
C GLY A 79 -3.26 -1.98 2.28
N LEU A 80 -2.28 -2.00 1.37
CA LEU A 80 -2.40 -1.56 -0.03
C LEU A 80 -3.46 -2.36 -0.81
N GLN A 81 -3.78 -3.58 -0.37
CA GLN A 81 -4.65 -4.50 -1.08
C GLN A 81 -6.09 -4.56 -0.53
N GLN A 82 -6.42 -3.75 0.49
CA GLN A 82 -7.74 -3.76 1.13
C GLN A 82 -8.87 -3.40 0.15
N GLY A 83 -9.81 -4.32 -0.02
CA GLY A 83 -10.99 -4.14 -0.87
C GLY A 83 -10.74 -4.32 -2.37
N THR A 84 -9.48 -4.54 -2.78
CA THR A 84 -9.09 -4.78 -4.18
C THR A 84 -8.69 -6.24 -4.39
N ILE A 85 -7.48 -6.62 -3.95
CA ILE A 85 -6.98 -8.00 -3.99
C ILE A 85 -7.47 -8.76 -2.75
N PHE A 86 -7.41 -8.14 -1.57
CA PHE A 86 -7.93 -8.70 -0.33
C PHE A 86 -9.37 -8.21 -0.11
N VAL A 87 -10.34 -8.99 -0.58
CA VAL A 87 -11.76 -8.63 -0.55
C VAL A 87 -12.51 -9.39 0.53
N VAL A 88 -13.09 -8.67 1.48
CA VAL A 88 -14.03 -9.20 2.47
C VAL A 88 -15.44 -8.83 2.02
N ARG A 89 -16.33 -9.84 1.93
CA ARG A 89 -17.72 -9.65 1.53
C ARG A 89 -18.69 -10.01 2.64
N GLU A 90 -19.62 -9.11 2.91
CA GLU A 90 -20.78 -9.38 3.75
C GLU A 90 -22.05 -9.15 2.94
N ARG A 91 -22.93 -10.15 2.91
CA ARG A 91 -24.19 -10.10 2.14
C ARG A 91 -23.97 -9.66 0.67
N GLY A 92 -22.85 -10.08 0.08
CA GLY A 92 -22.46 -9.76 -1.30
C GLY A 92 -21.74 -8.43 -1.51
N LYS A 93 -21.72 -7.53 -0.53
CA LYS A 93 -21.06 -6.22 -0.62
C LYS A 93 -19.62 -6.29 -0.10
N VAL A 94 -18.70 -5.59 -0.75
CA VAL A 94 -17.33 -5.41 -0.24
C VAL A 94 -17.41 -4.48 0.96
N VAL A 95 -16.91 -4.93 2.12
CA VAL A 95 -16.98 -4.16 3.38
C VAL A 95 -15.65 -3.55 3.81
N ASN A 96 -14.55 -3.94 3.16
CA ASN A 96 -13.21 -3.46 3.46
C ASN A 96 -12.59 -2.63 2.32
N ASP A 97 -13.41 -1.89 1.58
CA ASP A 97 -12.94 -0.95 0.55
C ASP A 97 -12.38 0.34 1.20
N PHE A 98 -11.20 0.20 1.81
CA PHE A 98 -10.55 1.23 2.61
C PHE A 98 -9.52 1.99 1.78
N TRP A 99 -9.96 2.88 0.91
CA TRP A 99 -9.09 3.66 0.02
C TRP A 99 -8.02 4.46 0.79
N ASP A 100 -8.34 4.97 1.97
CA ASP A 100 -7.44 5.74 2.83
C ASP A 100 -6.35 4.87 3.45
N VAL A 101 -6.68 3.64 3.87
CA VAL A 101 -5.70 2.64 4.31
C VAL A 101 -4.77 2.26 3.16
N ARG A 102 -5.32 2.07 1.94
CA ARG A 102 -4.50 1.77 0.75
C ARG A 102 -3.53 2.91 0.44
N ALA A 103 -4.03 4.14 0.40
CA ALA A 103 -3.22 5.34 0.16
C ALA A 103 -2.12 5.53 1.22
N GLN A 104 -2.47 5.39 2.51
CA GLN A 104 -1.49 5.51 3.59
C GLN A 104 -0.44 4.39 3.53
N SER A 105 -0.84 3.18 3.15
CA SER A 105 0.09 2.07 2.99
C SER A 105 1.07 2.31 1.82
N ALA A 106 0.59 2.85 0.70
CA ALA A 106 1.47 3.27 -0.40
C ALA A 106 2.49 4.33 0.07
N ILE A 107 2.04 5.34 0.84
CA ILE A 107 2.94 6.35 1.42
C ILE A 107 4.00 5.69 2.29
N ALA A 108 3.61 4.82 3.22
CA ALA A 108 4.52 4.11 4.11
C ALA A 108 5.57 3.30 3.34
N LEU A 109 5.14 2.55 2.32
CA LEU A 109 6.02 1.76 1.46
C LEU A 109 7.03 2.63 0.71
N GLY A 110 6.60 3.79 0.21
CA GLY A 110 7.49 4.78 -0.42
C GLY A 110 8.50 5.38 0.55
N GLU A 111 8.10 5.65 1.80
CA GLU A 111 8.99 6.15 2.85
C GLU A 111 10.00 5.11 3.32
N ILE A 112 9.63 3.83 3.35
CA ILE A 112 10.56 2.71 3.63
C ILE A 112 11.56 2.57 2.48
N GLY A 113 11.12 2.75 1.23
CA GLY A 113 12.01 2.78 0.06
C GLY A 113 12.52 1.41 -0.38
N ASN A 114 11.94 0.30 0.12
CA ASN A 114 12.39 -1.04 -0.24
C ASN A 114 11.90 -1.43 -1.66
N PRO A 115 12.78 -1.64 -2.64
CA PRO A 115 12.37 -1.89 -4.02
C PRO A 115 11.65 -3.22 -4.25
N LYS A 116 11.66 -4.14 -3.27
CA LYS A 116 10.94 -5.42 -3.37
C LYS A 116 9.42 -5.24 -3.49
N VAL A 117 8.88 -4.08 -3.12
CA VAL A 117 7.45 -3.79 -3.17
C VAL A 117 6.96 -3.25 -4.51
N LEU A 118 7.88 -2.94 -5.43
CA LEU A 118 7.56 -2.35 -6.73
C LEU A 118 6.53 -3.17 -7.53
N PRO A 119 6.57 -4.52 -7.59
CA PRO A 119 5.54 -5.28 -8.29
C PRO A 119 4.11 -5.00 -7.78
N GLN A 120 3.94 -4.87 -6.46
CA GLN A 120 2.66 -4.59 -5.82
C GLN A 120 2.22 -3.14 -6.07
N LEU A 121 3.16 -2.19 -6.03
CA LEU A 121 2.89 -0.80 -6.38
C LEU A 121 2.51 -0.64 -7.86
N TYR A 122 3.16 -1.36 -8.79
CA TYR A 122 2.78 -1.33 -10.21
C TYR A 122 1.36 -1.86 -10.44
N LEU A 123 0.97 -2.92 -9.72
CA LEU A 123 -0.41 -3.43 -9.78
C LEU A 123 -1.41 -2.39 -9.27
N ALA A 124 -1.13 -1.75 -8.12
CA ALA A 124 -2.00 -0.71 -7.58
C ALA A 124 -2.08 0.53 -8.50
N LEU A 125 -0.96 0.94 -9.10
CA LEU A 125 -0.91 2.08 -10.04
C LEU A 125 -1.83 1.87 -11.24
N ARG A 126 -1.90 0.62 -11.73
CA ARG A 126 -2.68 0.24 -12.92
C ARG A 126 -4.14 -0.03 -12.62
N TYR A 127 -4.46 -0.61 -11.45
CA TYR A 127 -5.75 -1.25 -11.21
C TYR A 127 -6.49 -0.79 -9.95
N ASP A 128 -5.90 0.07 -9.10
CA ASP A 128 -6.66 0.60 -7.98
C ASP A 128 -7.83 1.45 -8.50
N PRO A 129 -9.06 1.24 -8.01
CA PRO A 129 -10.23 1.97 -8.49
C PRO A 129 -10.21 3.46 -8.10
N ASP A 130 -9.40 3.84 -7.11
CA ASP A 130 -9.34 5.20 -6.59
C ASP A 130 -8.14 5.98 -7.13
N ASN A 131 -8.42 7.09 -7.81
CA ASN A 131 -7.38 7.94 -8.43
C ASN A 131 -6.46 8.61 -7.39
N TYR A 132 -6.95 8.88 -6.18
CA TYR A 132 -6.10 9.38 -5.10
C TYR A 132 -5.11 8.29 -4.66
N VAL A 133 -5.55 7.05 -4.49
CA VAL A 133 -4.64 5.92 -4.20
C VAL A 133 -3.59 5.76 -5.29
N ARG A 134 -4.00 5.74 -6.58
CA ARG A 134 -3.07 5.66 -7.71
C ARG A 134 -2.02 6.78 -7.70
N SER A 135 -2.41 8.00 -7.32
CA SER A 135 -1.49 9.13 -7.21
C SER A 135 -0.45 8.93 -6.08
N GLN A 136 -0.86 8.43 -4.91
CA GLN A 136 0.05 8.13 -3.81
C GLN A 136 1.00 6.97 -4.16
N VAL A 137 0.52 5.99 -4.91
CA VAL A 137 1.34 4.88 -5.42
C VAL A 137 2.40 5.40 -6.39
N ALA A 138 2.06 6.29 -7.32
CA ALA A 138 3.04 6.90 -8.22
C ALA A 138 4.14 7.67 -7.45
N ILE A 139 3.75 8.46 -6.44
CA ILE A 139 4.70 9.17 -5.56
C ILE A 139 5.59 8.16 -4.81
N ALA A 140 5.02 7.08 -4.28
CA ALA A 140 5.79 6.05 -3.59
C ALA A 140 6.84 5.39 -4.49
N ILE A 141 6.48 5.10 -5.75
CA ILE A 141 7.40 4.59 -6.77
C ILE A 141 8.53 5.62 -7.03
N GLY A 142 8.20 6.90 -7.14
CA GLY A 142 9.17 8.00 -7.28
C GLY A 142 10.19 8.03 -6.13
N LYS A 143 9.72 7.92 -4.89
CA LYS A 143 10.56 7.87 -3.68
C LYS A 143 11.48 6.64 -3.62
N ILE A 144 11.00 5.49 -4.08
CA ILE A 144 11.82 4.27 -4.20
C ILE A 144 12.95 4.46 -5.23
N GLY A 145 12.73 5.30 -6.25
CA GLY A 145 13.81 5.88 -7.05
C GLY A 145 14.47 4.91 -8.04
N LYS A 146 13.75 3.87 -8.46
CA LYS A 146 14.29 2.84 -9.36
C LYS A 146 14.07 3.23 -10.84
N PRO A 147 15.13 3.35 -11.67
CA PRO A 147 15.01 3.72 -13.08
C PRO A 147 14.05 2.83 -13.86
N GLU A 148 14.02 1.52 -13.57
CA GLU A 148 13.11 0.57 -14.21
C GLU A 148 11.63 0.90 -14.02
N SER A 149 11.29 1.71 -13.01
CA SER A 149 9.92 2.18 -12.77
C SER A 149 9.45 3.24 -13.77
N ILE A 150 10.36 3.91 -14.48
CA ILE A 150 10.01 4.96 -15.46
C ILE A 150 9.09 4.40 -16.55
N TYR A 151 9.32 3.17 -17.00
CA TYR A 151 8.47 2.50 -17.98
C TYR A 151 7.01 2.43 -17.52
N GLU A 152 6.78 2.03 -16.27
CA GLU A 152 5.43 1.89 -15.71
C GLU A 152 4.73 3.24 -15.50
N LEU A 153 5.48 4.25 -15.04
CA LEU A 153 4.98 5.61 -14.88
C LEU A 153 4.62 6.23 -16.23
N ALA A 154 5.49 6.10 -17.24
CA ALA A 154 5.26 6.61 -18.59
C ALA A 154 4.05 5.94 -19.25
N ARG A 155 3.95 4.60 -19.15
CA ARG A 155 2.79 3.86 -19.65
C ARG A 155 1.50 4.33 -18.99
N THR A 156 1.52 4.59 -17.68
CA THR A 156 0.34 5.08 -16.96
C THR A 156 -0.10 6.46 -17.46
N ILE A 157 0.85 7.34 -17.79
CA ILE A 157 0.57 8.64 -18.41
C ILE A 157 -0.09 8.46 -19.78
N GLU A 158 0.45 7.60 -20.64
CA GLU A 158 -0.03 7.38 -22.01
C GLU A 158 -1.47 6.83 -22.09
N ILE A 159 -1.82 5.89 -21.22
CA ILE A 159 -3.15 5.26 -21.23
C ILE A 159 -4.20 6.10 -20.49
N SER A 160 -3.78 7.05 -19.66
CA SER A 160 -4.69 7.92 -18.90
C SER A 160 -5.26 9.02 -19.80
N SER A 161 -6.51 9.41 -19.56
CA SER A 161 -7.13 10.47 -20.35
C SER A 161 -6.53 11.84 -19.99
N PRO A 162 -5.96 12.59 -20.94
CA PRO A 162 -5.30 13.87 -20.66
C PRO A 162 -6.27 15.02 -20.30
N ALA A 163 -7.58 14.78 -20.38
CA ALA A 163 -8.64 15.75 -20.08
C ALA A 163 -9.68 15.22 -19.07
N GLY A 164 -9.27 14.26 -18.22
CA GLY A 164 -10.17 13.55 -17.30
C GLY A 164 -9.79 13.69 -15.82
N PRO A 165 -10.44 12.91 -14.93
CA PRO A 165 -10.15 12.88 -13.49
C PRO A 165 -8.74 12.33 -13.16
N ASP A 166 -8.00 11.86 -14.15
CA ASP A 166 -6.66 11.29 -14.02
C ASP A 166 -5.55 12.35 -13.93
N ASP A 167 -5.87 13.65 -14.03
CA ASP A 167 -4.85 14.73 -14.00
C ASP A 167 -3.96 14.65 -12.75
N ILE A 168 -4.53 14.22 -11.61
CA ILE A 168 -3.78 13.99 -10.37
C ILE A 168 -2.80 12.82 -10.48
N VAL A 169 -3.18 11.73 -11.14
CA VAL A 169 -2.34 10.54 -11.33
C VAL A 169 -1.24 10.84 -12.34
N ILE A 170 -1.57 11.51 -13.45
CA ILE A 170 -0.62 11.93 -14.48
C ILE A 170 0.42 12.86 -13.86
N ARG A 171 -0.02 13.87 -13.09
CA ARG A 171 0.88 14.78 -12.39
C ARG A 171 1.81 14.02 -11.43
N ALA A 172 1.27 13.09 -10.64
CA ALA A 172 2.07 12.28 -9.73
C ALA A 172 3.11 11.42 -10.46
N CYS A 173 2.75 10.82 -11.60
CA CYS A 173 3.69 10.05 -12.42
C CYS A 173 4.81 10.93 -13.00
N VAL A 174 4.47 12.14 -13.46
CA VAL A 174 5.42 13.13 -13.95
C VAL A 174 6.39 13.58 -12.86
N GLU A 175 5.86 13.88 -11.67
CA GLU A 175 6.67 14.25 -10.51
C GLU A 175 7.59 13.09 -10.10
N ALA A 176 7.08 11.86 -10.07
CA ALA A 176 7.83 10.64 -9.76
C ALA A 176 8.97 10.37 -10.76
N ILE A 177 8.73 10.52 -12.07
CA ILE A 177 9.79 10.40 -13.09
C ILE A 177 10.90 11.44 -12.83
N GLY A 178 10.52 12.68 -12.47
CA GLY A 178 11.48 13.71 -12.09
C GLY A 178 12.24 13.39 -10.80
N GLU A 179 11.59 12.78 -9.81
CA GLU A 179 12.23 12.34 -8.56
C GLU A 179 13.23 11.20 -8.77
N ILE A 180 12.90 10.23 -9.63
CA ILE A 180 13.84 9.18 -10.06
C ILE A 180 15.05 9.82 -10.75
N GLY A 181 14.82 10.82 -11.61
CA GLY A 181 15.89 11.66 -12.16
C GLY A 181 16.81 10.95 -13.17
N ASP A 182 16.42 9.78 -13.67
CA ASP A 182 17.17 9.03 -14.68
C ASP A 182 16.87 9.54 -16.11
N LYS A 183 17.87 9.46 -17.00
CA LYS A 183 17.80 9.91 -18.40
C LYS A 183 16.63 9.30 -19.19
N GLU A 184 16.20 8.09 -18.84
CA GLU A 184 15.05 7.45 -19.48
C GLU A 184 13.75 8.26 -19.31
N GLY A 185 13.69 9.12 -18.29
CA GLY A 185 12.56 10.03 -18.05
C GLY A 185 12.47 11.18 -19.06
N PHE A 186 13.51 11.45 -19.84
CA PHE A 186 13.54 12.59 -20.75
C PHE A 186 12.42 12.54 -21.81
N VAL A 187 12.28 11.41 -22.50
CA VAL A 187 11.31 11.26 -23.59
C VAL A 187 9.86 11.38 -23.08
N PRO A 188 9.44 10.63 -22.04
CA PRO A 188 8.08 10.75 -21.50
C PRO A 188 7.74 12.18 -21.06
N LEU A 189 8.66 12.88 -20.40
CA LEU A 189 8.42 14.24 -19.92
C LEU A 189 8.27 15.25 -21.08
N VAL A 190 9.05 15.11 -22.16
CA VAL A 190 8.93 15.96 -23.36
C VAL A 190 7.60 15.72 -24.06
N GLU A 191 7.15 14.46 -24.14
CA GLU A 191 5.85 14.11 -24.70
C GLU A 191 4.70 14.72 -23.89
N VAL A 192 4.80 14.74 -22.56
CA VAL A 192 3.84 15.43 -21.70
C VAL A 192 3.80 16.94 -21.99
N ILE A 193 4.94 17.60 -22.15
CA ILE A 193 4.99 19.04 -22.44
C ILE A 193 4.31 19.36 -23.78
N ARG A 194 4.55 18.52 -24.79
CA ARG A 194 4.02 18.69 -26.16
C ARG A 194 2.56 18.22 -26.31
N GLY A 195 2.14 17.28 -25.46
CA GLY A 195 0.82 16.65 -25.51
C GLY A 195 -0.33 17.56 -25.09
N LYS A 196 -1.53 16.99 -25.03
CA LYS A 196 -2.78 17.72 -24.69
C LYS A 196 -3.11 17.68 -23.20
N TYR A 197 -2.10 17.78 -22.33
CA TYR A 197 -2.27 17.77 -20.87
C TYR A 197 -2.58 19.14 -20.28
N SER A 198 -3.08 19.16 -19.05
CA SER A 198 -3.36 20.40 -18.31
C SER A 198 -2.10 21.27 -18.15
N ARG A 199 -2.29 22.58 -17.95
CA ARG A 199 -1.18 23.50 -17.69
C ARG A 199 -0.38 23.08 -16.45
N SER A 200 -1.06 22.55 -15.43
CA SER A 200 -0.45 22.06 -14.19
C SER A 200 0.52 20.91 -14.48
N VAL A 201 0.05 19.87 -15.19
CA VAL A 201 0.87 18.71 -15.58
C VAL A 201 2.06 19.14 -16.45
N LYS A 202 1.86 20.04 -17.40
CA LYS A 202 2.95 20.55 -18.25
C LYS A 202 4.02 21.33 -17.48
N LEU A 203 3.62 22.07 -16.45
CA LEU A 203 4.56 22.76 -15.56
C LEU A 203 5.34 21.74 -14.72
N ALA A 204 4.66 20.76 -14.14
CA ALA A 204 5.31 19.67 -13.42
C ALA A 204 6.33 18.93 -14.30
N ALA A 205 6.02 18.68 -15.57
CA ALA A 205 6.94 18.03 -16.50
C ALA A 205 8.18 18.87 -16.81
N ARG A 206 8.02 20.19 -16.93
CA ARG A 206 9.16 21.12 -17.08
C ARG A 206 10.05 21.13 -15.84
N ASP A 207 9.46 21.07 -14.66
CA ASP A 207 10.21 21.03 -13.40
C ASP A 207 10.90 19.67 -13.20
N ALA A 208 10.23 18.57 -13.56
CA ALA A 208 10.80 17.23 -13.57
C ALA A 208 12.01 17.12 -14.52
N LEU A 209 11.96 17.73 -15.71
CA LEU A 209 13.10 17.74 -16.65
C LEU A 209 14.36 18.37 -16.06
N LYS A 210 14.24 19.36 -15.18
CA LYS A 210 15.40 19.99 -14.51
C LYS A 210 16.11 19.03 -13.55
N LYS A 211 15.44 17.96 -13.11
CA LYS A 211 15.96 16.95 -12.19
C LYS A 211 16.64 15.78 -12.91
N ILE A 212 16.45 15.64 -14.22
CA ILE A 212 17.02 14.55 -15.03
C ILE A 212 18.54 14.70 -15.09
N LYS A 213 19.25 13.61 -14.75
CA LYS A 213 20.71 13.51 -14.80
C LYS A 213 21.13 12.86 -16.13
N TRP A 214 22.21 13.37 -16.71
CA TRP A 214 22.75 12.98 -18.02
C TRP A 214 24.03 12.16 -17.88
#